data_AF-A0A2A2LE52-F1
#
_entry.id   AF-A0A2A2LE52-F1
#
_cell.length_a   1.000
_cell.length_b   1.000
_cell.length_c   1.000
_cell.angle_alpha   90.00
_cell.angle_beta   90.00
_cell.angle_gamma   90.00
#
_symmetry.space_group_name_H-M   'P 1'
#
loop_
_entity.id
_entity.type
_entity.pdbx_description
1 polymer ?
#
loop_
_entity_poly.entity_id
_entity_poly.type
_entity_poly.pdbx_seq_one_letter_code
_entity_poly.pdbx_strand_id
1 'polypeptide(L)'
;MSSQHSAIINLHEKDKGATEIGRLLDIHCNTFHKAIKRYEETGSNDDRPRSGHPKTASTAANRQKILSRIARNPSSRKNSTRKLGKTVGVSYVSVKRILNGAGLKPRKEVEAHLLTDEMKAKRVT
;
A
#
# COMPACT_ATOMS: atom_id res chain seq x y z
N MET A 1 13.00 9.07 23.75
CA MET A 1 14.42 9.06 23.35
C MET A 1 14.64 10.20 22.38
N SER A 2 15.52 11.16 22.72
CA SER A 2 15.85 12.28 21.83
C SER A 2 16.59 11.71 20.60
N SER A 3 16.03 11.89 19.41
CA SER A 3 16.69 11.50 18.17
C SER A 3 17.88 12.43 17.92
N GLN A 4 19.00 11.93 17.39
CA GLN A 4 20.14 12.79 17.02
C GLN A 4 19.71 13.93 16.07
N HIS A 5 18.70 13.69 15.24
CA HIS A 5 18.11 14.70 14.36
C HIS A 5 17.47 15.86 15.12
N SER A 6 16.72 15.60 16.20
CA SER A 6 16.14 16.66 17.02
C SER A 6 17.21 17.47 17.76
N ALA A 7 18.30 16.85 18.19
CA ALA A 7 19.41 17.56 18.82
C ALA A 7 20.12 18.50 17.84
N ILE A 8 20.34 18.07 16.59
CA ILE A 8 20.94 18.89 15.53
C ILE A 8 20.08 20.13 15.28
N ILE A 9 18.76 19.97 15.15
CA ILE A 9 17.86 21.07 14.79
C ILE A 9 17.72 22.06 15.92
N ASN A 10 17.56 21.58 17.17
CA ASN A 10 17.52 22.46 18.34
C ASN A 10 18.80 23.28 18.53
N LEU A 11 19.96 22.75 18.10
CA LEU A 11 21.23 23.49 18.14
C LEU A 11 21.37 24.44 16.96
N HIS A 12 20.84 24.07 15.80
CA HIS A 12 20.81 24.94 14.63
C HIS A 12 19.89 26.16 14.85
N GLU A 13 18.73 25.98 15.47
CA GLU A 13 17.83 27.07 15.88
C GLU A 13 18.44 28.01 16.92
N LYS A 14 19.50 27.58 17.61
CA LYS A 14 20.30 28.40 18.53
C LYS A 14 21.51 29.06 17.84
N ASP A 15 21.49 29.15 16.51
CA ASP A 15 22.51 29.75 15.65
C ASP A 15 23.92 29.16 15.80
N LYS A 16 24.03 27.89 16.24
CA LYS A 16 25.32 27.21 16.29
C LYS A 16 25.75 26.72 14.90
N GLY A 17 27.04 26.86 14.62
CA GLY A 17 27.62 26.45 13.35
C GLY A 17 27.76 24.93 13.20
N ALA A 18 27.79 24.45 11.95
CA ALA A 18 27.93 23.03 11.60
C ALA A 18 29.10 22.33 12.30
N THR A 19 30.26 22.98 12.34
CA THR A 19 31.49 22.44 12.93
C THR A 19 31.39 22.30 14.45
N GLU A 20 30.76 23.28 15.12
CA GLU A 20 30.55 23.25 16.56
C GLU A 20 29.60 22.12 16.95
N ILE A 21 28.49 21.99 16.21
CA ILE A 21 27.49 20.93 16.41
C ILE A 21 28.11 19.55 16.13
N GLY A 22 28.91 19.44 15.07
CA GLY A 22 29.61 18.20 14.73
C GLY A 22 30.54 17.72 15.84
N ARG A 23 31.30 18.63 16.46
CA ARG A 23 32.15 18.32 17.62
C ARG A 23 31.33 17.99 18.86
N LEU A 24 30.24 18.72 19.12
CA LEU A 24 29.42 18.56 20.32
C LEU A 24 28.65 17.23 20.33
N LEU A 25 28.13 16.83 19.17
CA LEU A 25 27.33 15.62 19.01
C LEU A 25 28.14 14.41 18.50
N ASP A 26 29.44 14.56 18.29
CA ASP A 26 30.33 13.56 17.69
C ASP A 26 29.78 12.99 16.38
N ILE A 27 29.39 13.88 15.47
CA ILE A 27 28.84 13.54 14.16
C ILE A 27 29.62 14.22 13.03
N HIS A 28 29.70 13.53 11.90
CA HIS A 28 30.28 14.11 10.69
C HIS A 28 29.44 15.29 10.17
N CYS A 29 30.08 16.37 9.71
CA CYS A 29 29.39 17.57 9.21
C CYS A 29 28.38 17.29 8.07
N ASN A 30 28.61 16.24 7.28
CA ASN A 30 27.67 15.82 6.23
C ASN A 30 26.32 15.33 6.83
N THR A 31 26.33 14.73 8.02
CA THR A 31 25.12 14.30 8.73
C THR A 31 24.30 15.51 9.15
N PHE A 32 24.97 16.57 9.62
CA PHE A 32 24.35 17.87 9.92
C PHE A 32 23.67 18.47 8.68
N HIS A 33 24.39 18.62 7.55
CA HIS A 33 23.82 19.19 6.32
C HIS A 33 22.64 18.36 5.79
N LYS A 34 22.74 17.02 5.83
CA LYS A 34 21.64 16.14 5.41
C LYS A 34 20.41 16.24 6.31
N ALA A 35 20.62 16.44 7.61
CA ALA A 35 19.54 16.62 8.58
C ALA A 35 18.84 17.96 8.39
N ILE A 36 19.58 19.07 8.26
CA ILE A 36 19.00 20.39 7.98
C ILE A 36 18.23 20.39 6.67
N LYS A 37 18.86 19.91 5.58
CA LYS A 37 18.19 19.84 4.29
C LYS A 37 16.90 19.01 4.35
N ARG A 38 16.87 17.95 5.17
CA ARG A 38 15.65 17.15 5.37
C ARG A 38 14.57 17.95 6.09
N TYR A 39 14.96 18.67 7.15
CA TYR A 39 14.05 19.50 7.93
C TYR A 39 13.47 20.64 7.09
N GLU A 40 14.28 21.32 6.29
CA GLU A 40 13.83 22.36 5.35
C GLU A 40 12.84 21.81 4.31
N GLU A 41 13.08 20.60 3.79
CA GLU A 41 12.22 19.97 2.77
C GLU A 41 10.90 19.43 3.33
N THR A 42 10.90 18.90 4.56
CA THR A 42 9.76 18.13 5.11
C THR A 42 9.08 18.77 6.32
N GLY A 43 9.72 19.75 6.96
CA GLY A 43 9.28 20.34 8.23
C GLY A 43 9.26 19.35 9.41
N SER A 44 9.78 18.14 9.23
CA SER A 44 9.81 17.09 10.25
C SER A 44 11.22 16.50 10.41
N ASN A 45 11.43 15.87 11.56
CA ASN A 45 12.65 15.13 11.90
C ASN A 45 12.59 13.67 11.44
N ASP A 46 11.43 13.24 10.94
CA ASP A 46 11.21 11.90 10.42
C ASP A 46 11.97 11.65 9.11
N ASP A 47 12.10 10.37 8.75
CA ASP A 47 12.67 9.98 7.47
C ASP A 47 11.84 10.51 6.29
N ARG A 48 12.52 10.88 5.20
CA ARG A 48 11.84 11.26 3.95
C ARG A 48 10.97 10.10 3.46
N PRO A 49 9.78 10.39 2.90
CA PRO A 49 8.99 9.37 2.23
C PRO A 49 9.82 8.74 1.11
N ARG A 50 10.02 7.43 1.18
CA ARG A 50 10.81 6.70 0.18
C ARG A 50 9.97 6.46 -1.07
N SER A 51 10.57 6.65 -2.24
CA SER A 51 9.98 6.16 -3.48
C SER A 51 10.02 4.63 -3.49
N GLY A 52 8.84 4.01 -3.47
CA GLY A 52 8.72 2.57 -3.68
C GLY A 52 8.85 2.21 -5.16
N HIS A 53 9.04 0.92 -5.45
CA HIS A 53 9.02 0.43 -6.83
C HIS A 53 7.62 0.60 -7.47
N PRO A 54 7.52 1.10 -8.71
CA PRO A 54 6.23 1.31 -9.36
C PRO A 54 5.48 -0.01 -9.59
N LYS A 55 4.17 -0.01 -9.35
CA LYS A 55 3.32 -1.19 -9.58
C LYS A 55 2.90 -1.26 -11.05
N THR A 56 3.24 -2.34 -11.73
CA THR A 56 2.95 -2.54 -13.17
C THR A 56 1.53 -3.02 -13.45
N ALA A 57 1.01 -3.97 -12.67
CA ALA A 57 -0.30 -4.57 -12.93
C ALA A 57 -1.48 -3.84 -12.23
N SER A 58 -1.22 -3.27 -11.05
CA SER A 58 -2.23 -2.58 -10.21
C SER A 58 -2.23 -1.06 -10.43
N THR A 59 -2.10 -0.63 -11.67
CA THR A 59 -2.16 0.79 -12.04
C THR A 59 -3.56 1.36 -11.79
N ALA A 60 -3.64 2.68 -11.62
CA ALA A 60 -4.92 3.38 -11.44
C ALA A 60 -5.89 3.11 -12.60
N ALA A 61 -5.38 3.08 -13.84
CA ALA A 61 -6.16 2.75 -15.03
C ALA A 61 -6.77 1.34 -14.98
N ASN A 62 -5.97 0.33 -14.59
CA ASN A 62 -6.46 -1.04 -14.46
C ASN A 62 -7.46 -1.18 -13.31
N ARG A 63 -7.20 -0.52 -12.18
CA ARG A 63 -8.13 -0.45 -11.04
C ARG A 63 -9.47 0.12 -11.49
N GLN A 64 -9.49 1.26 -12.16
CA GLN A 64 -10.71 1.88 -12.65
C GLN A 64 -11.46 0.96 -13.63
N LYS A 65 -10.76 0.42 -14.64
CA LYS A 65 -11.33 -0.51 -15.63
C LYS A 65 -11.97 -1.76 -15.00
N ILE A 66 -11.41 -2.28 -13.91
CA ILE A 66 -11.93 -3.45 -13.21
C ILE A 66 -13.14 -3.07 -12.36
N LEU A 67 -13.01 -2.02 -11.54
CA LEU A 67 -14.08 -1.59 -10.63
C LEU A 67 -15.31 -1.13 -11.39
N SER A 68 -15.17 -0.36 -12.47
CA SER A 68 -16.31 0.06 -13.31
C SER A 68 -17.00 -1.11 -14.02
N ARG A 69 -16.33 -2.24 -14.26
CA ARG A 69 -16.96 -3.46 -14.80
C ARG A 69 -17.78 -4.19 -13.75
N ILE A 70 -17.25 -4.26 -12.53
CA ILE A 70 -17.94 -4.88 -11.40
C ILE A 70 -19.17 -4.06 -11.02
N ALA A 71 -19.02 -2.74 -10.89
CA ALA A 71 -20.13 -1.83 -10.54
C ALA A 71 -21.31 -1.95 -11.53
N ARG A 72 -21.03 -2.09 -12.83
CA ARG A 72 -22.08 -2.25 -13.84
C ARG A 72 -22.85 -3.57 -13.76
N ASN A 73 -22.21 -4.66 -13.32
CA ASN A 73 -22.78 -6.01 -13.40
C ASN A 73 -22.26 -6.92 -12.27
N PRO A 74 -22.54 -6.62 -10.99
CA PRO A 74 -21.82 -7.19 -9.85
C PRO A 74 -21.82 -8.72 -9.80
N SER A 75 -22.94 -9.36 -10.11
CA SER A 75 -23.10 -10.83 -9.97
C SER A 75 -22.75 -11.64 -11.23
N SER A 76 -22.29 -10.99 -12.31
CA SER A 76 -22.06 -11.66 -13.58
C SER A 76 -20.85 -12.61 -13.55
N ARG A 77 -20.99 -13.79 -14.18
CA ARG A 77 -19.86 -14.73 -14.40
C ARG A 77 -18.71 -14.08 -15.20
N LYS A 78 -19.00 -13.06 -16.01
CA LYS A 78 -18.00 -12.26 -16.74
C LYS A 78 -17.07 -11.48 -15.80
N ASN A 79 -17.52 -11.20 -14.56
CA ASN A 79 -16.76 -10.52 -13.52
C ASN A 79 -15.98 -11.47 -12.59
N SER A 80 -15.85 -12.75 -12.96
CA SER A 80 -14.86 -13.63 -12.33
C SER A 80 -13.45 -13.05 -12.49
N THR A 81 -12.62 -13.10 -11.45
CA THR A 81 -11.23 -12.63 -11.45
C THR A 81 -10.41 -13.13 -12.64
N ARG A 82 -10.58 -14.40 -13.02
CA ARG A 82 -9.88 -14.99 -14.17
C ARG A 82 -10.34 -14.36 -15.50
N LYS A 83 -11.63 -14.08 -15.65
CA LYS A 83 -12.19 -13.47 -16.87
C LYS A 83 -11.82 -11.98 -16.94
N LEU A 84 -11.93 -11.25 -15.83
CA LEU A 84 -11.46 -9.87 -15.71
C LEU A 84 -9.98 -9.74 -16.08
N GLY A 85 -9.15 -10.67 -15.59
CA GLY A 85 -7.73 -10.70 -15.92
C GLY A 85 -7.49 -10.83 -17.41
N LYS A 86 -8.15 -11.80 -18.08
CA LYS A 86 -8.07 -11.95 -19.54
C LYS A 86 -8.55 -10.71 -20.29
N THR A 87 -9.64 -10.07 -19.85
CA THR A 87 -10.19 -8.89 -20.52
C THR A 87 -9.30 -7.64 -20.36
N VAL A 88 -8.62 -7.49 -19.23
CA VAL A 88 -7.77 -6.33 -18.94
C VAL A 88 -6.31 -6.58 -19.33
N GLY A 89 -5.92 -7.83 -19.61
CA GLY A 89 -4.55 -8.21 -19.95
C GLY A 89 -3.63 -8.35 -18.72
N VAL A 90 -4.20 -8.69 -17.56
CA VAL A 90 -3.46 -8.86 -16.30
C VAL A 90 -3.69 -10.23 -15.67
N SER A 91 -2.76 -10.69 -14.84
CA SER A 91 -2.92 -11.96 -14.14
C SER A 91 -4.13 -11.94 -13.19
N TYR A 92 -4.76 -13.10 -12.99
CA TYR A 92 -5.89 -13.21 -12.06
C TYR A 92 -5.49 -12.85 -10.62
N VAL A 93 -4.22 -13.08 -10.24
CA VAL A 93 -3.66 -12.72 -8.93
C VAL A 93 -3.61 -11.20 -8.76
N SER A 94 -3.21 -10.47 -9.80
CA SER A 94 -3.21 -9.01 -9.79
C SER A 94 -4.64 -8.46 -9.68
N VAL A 95 -5.60 -9.03 -10.40
CA VAL A 95 -7.02 -8.68 -10.23
C VAL A 95 -7.47 -8.93 -8.79
N LYS A 96 -7.14 -10.09 -8.20
CA LYS A 96 -7.45 -10.42 -6.80
C LYS A 96 -6.91 -9.35 -5.84
N ARG A 97 -5.65 -8.91 -6.03
CA ARG A 97 -5.02 -7.86 -5.22
C ARG A 97 -5.74 -6.51 -5.37
N ILE A 98 -6.12 -6.14 -6.59
CA ILE A 98 -6.87 -4.91 -6.87
C ILE A 98 -8.22 -4.92 -6.15
N LEU A 99 -8.94 -6.05 -6.16
CA LEU A 99 -10.23 -6.19 -5.49
C LEU A 99 -10.09 -6.13 -3.97
N ASN A 100 -9.13 -6.87 -3.41
CA ASN A 100 -8.86 -6.81 -1.97
C ASN A 100 -8.49 -5.39 -1.51
N GLY A 101 -7.65 -4.68 -2.27
CA GLY A 101 -7.29 -3.28 -1.99
C GLY A 101 -8.44 -2.28 -2.18
N ALA A 102 -9.55 -2.71 -2.79
CA ALA A 102 -10.79 -1.95 -2.89
C ALA A 102 -11.86 -2.42 -1.89
N GLY A 103 -11.53 -3.36 -0.99
CA GLY A 103 -12.49 -3.92 -0.01
C GLY A 103 -13.50 -4.92 -0.60
N LEU A 104 -13.34 -5.33 -1.86
CA LEU A 104 -14.25 -6.26 -2.53
C LEU A 104 -13.77 -7.70 -2.41
N LYS A 105 -14.72 -8.64 -2.23
CA LYS A 105 -14.42 -10.07 -2.27
C LYS A 105 -14.09 -10.51 -3.70
N PRO A 106 -12.94 -11.18 -3.94
CA PRO A 106 -12.56 -11.63 -5.29
C PRO A 106 -13.42 -12.76 -5.85
N ARG A 107 -14.18 -13.45 -4.99
CA ARG A 107 -15.10 -14.52 -5.37
C ARG A 107 -16.51 -13.98 -5.21
N LYS A 108 -17.38 -14.30 -6.17
CA LYS A 108 -18.81 -14.07 -6.01
C LYS A 108 -19.36 -15.03 -4.96
N GLU A 109 -20.29 -14.54 -4.17
CA GLU A 109 -21.14 -15.40 -3.34
C GLU A 109 -22.16 -16.07 -4.27
N VAL A 110 -22.40 -17.36 -4.05
CA VAL A 110 -23.34 -18.16 -4.82
C VAL A 110 -24.21 -18.89 -3.82
N GLU A 111 -25.51 -18.75 -3.96
CA GLU A 111 -26.45 -19.58 -3.20
C GLU A 111 -26.25 -21.04 -3.63
N ALA A 112 -25.87 -21.87 -2.65
CA ALA A 112 -25.82 -23.31 -2.84
C ALA A 112 -27.23 -23.88 -2.66
N HIS A 113 -27.53 -24.96 -3.36
CA HIS A 113 -28.77 -25.71 -3.12
C HIS A 113 -28.77 -26.26 -1.69
N LEU A 114 -29.90 -26.11 -1.01
CA LEU A 114 -30.13 -26.79 0.26
C LEU A 114 -30.18 -28.30 0.02
N LEU A 115 -29.64 -29.07 0.98
CA LEU A 115 -29.72 -30.52 0.94
C LEU A 115 -31.16 -30.97 1.19
N THR A 116 -31.69 -31.79 0.28
CA THR A 116 -32.94 -32.50 0.54
C THR A 116 -32.75 -33.51 1.65
N ASP A 117 -33.84 -33.90 2.32
CA ASP A 117 -33.76 -34.83 3.44
C ASP A 117 -33.27 -36.22 3.01
N GLU A 118 -33.56 -36.64 1.78
CA GLU A 118 -32.98 -37.83 1.17
C GLU A 118 -31.45 -37.74 1.01
N MET A 119 -30.92 -36.58 0.61
CA MET A 119 -29.48 -36.37 0.50
C MET A 119 -28.79 -36.35 1.87
N LYS A 120 -29.50 -35.92 2.93
CA LYS A 120 -28.99 -36.00 4.30
C LYS A 120 -28.94 -37.45 4.77
N ALA A 121 -29.99 -38.25 4.52
CA ALA A 121 -30.03 -39.66 4.88
C ALA A 121 -28.87 -40.47 4.26
N LYS A 122 -28.55 -40.22 2.98
CA LYS A 122 -27.41 -40.85 2.27
C LYS A 122 -26.01 -40.47 2.79
N ARG A 123 -25.89 -39.46 3.66
CA ARG A 123 -24.61 -39.01 4.24
C ARG A 123 -24.35 -39.55 5.64
N VAL A 124 -25.38 -40.08 6.29
CA VAL A 124 -25.32 -40.64 7.65
C VAL A 124 -24.98 -42.13 7.63
N THR A 125 -25.10 -42.78 6.46
CA THR A 125 -24.55 -44.11 6.15
C THR A 125 -23.08 -44.03 5.76
#